data_AF-A0A355BS65-F1
#
_entry.id   AF-A0A355BS65-F1
#
_cell.length_a   1.000
_cell.length_b   1.000
_cell.length_c   1.000
_cell.angle_alpha   90.00
_cell.angle_beta   90.00
_cell.angle_gamma   90.00
#
_symmetry.space_group_name_H-M   'P 1'
#
loop_
_entity.id
_entity.type
_entity.pdbx_description
1 polymer ?
#
loop_
_entity_poly.entity_id
_entity_poly.type
_entity_poly.pdbx_seq_one_letter_code
_entity_poly.pdbx_strand_id
1 'polypeptide(L)'
;MKILTYISSLILSGFVYFLFAAYMTASASLDSVLPLISFYSALTIFGFLSWFHFFKPKLGAILLTILTVMMFFTWPIFLLIDYFDGDYTPAIIEYAIPLLFSFLTIFSVWWSQKEMDINRYVKLLLAIPPLLLTLYFGGYFTLRIFG
;
A
#
# COMPACT_ATOMS: atom_id res chain seq x y z
N MET A 1 1.49 -6.61 -18.40
CA MET A 1 1.78 -5.41 -17.57
C MET A 1 0.68 -5.10 -16.56
N LYS A 2 -0.62 -5.12 -16.92
CA LYS A 2 -1.72 -4.90 -15.95
C LYS A 2 -1.69 -5.86 -14.73
N ILE A 3 -1.45 -7.16 -14.97
CA ILE A 3 -1.29 -8.15 -13.89
C ILE A 3 -0.04 -7.87 -13.03
N LEU A 4 1.04 -7.37 -13.63
CA LEU A 4 2.24 -6.98 -12.91
C LEU A 4 1.97 -5.78 -11.99
N THR A 5 1.19 -4.79 -12.44
CA THR A 5 0.71 -3.69 -11.59
C THR A 5 -0.12 -4.19 -10.42
N TYR A 6 -1.05 -5.11 -10.68
CA TYR A 6 -1.87 -5.74 -9.63
C TYR A 6 -1.00 -6.50 -8.61
N ILE A 7 -0.11 -7.39 -9.06
CA ILE A 7 0.74 -8.17 -8.15
C ILE A 7 1.70 -7.26 -7.38
N SER A 8 2.38 -6.32 -8.05
CA SER A 8 3.33 -5.41 -7.38
C SER A 8 2.65 -4.50 -6.37
N SER A 9 1.47 -3.94 -6.69
CA SER A 9 0.71 -3.11 -5.75
C SER A 9 0.19 -3.90 -4.54
N LEU A 10 -0.27 -5.15 -4.75
CA LEU A 10 -0.66 -6.04 -3.64
C LEU A 10 0.52 -6.42 -2.74
N ILE A 11 1.68 -6.76 -3.32
CA ILE A 11 2.87 -7.09 -2.54
C ILE A 11 3.34 -5.87 -1.75
N LEU A 12 3.41 -4.71 -2.40
CA LEU A 12 3.82 -3.45 -1.76
C LEU A 12 2.92 -3.11 -0.57
N SER A 13 1.61 -3.02 -0.81
CA SER A 13 0.63 -2.66 0.20
C SER A 13 0.50 -3.73 1.29
N GLY A 14 0.62 -5.01 0.95
CA GLY A 14 0.66 -6.11 1.92
C GLY A 14 1.89 -6.05 2.81
N PHE A 15 3.08 -5.79 2.25
CA PHE A 15 4.32 -5.60 3.01
C PHE A 15 4.19 -4.42 3.99
N VAL A 16 3.65 -3.30 3.51
CA VAL A 16 3.39 -2.09 4.31
C VAL A 16 2.39 -2.38 5.44
N TYR A 17 1.34 -3.15 5.15
CA TYR A 17 0.36 -3.59 6.13
C TYR A 17 0.95 -4.52 7.20
N PHE A 18 1.78 -5.50 6.82
CA PHE A 18 2.36 -6.44 7.80
C PHE A 18 3.34 -5.76 8.76
N LEU A 19 4.12 -4.80 8.28
CA LEU A 19 5.04 -4.06 9.15
C LEU A 19 4.32 -3.01 10.01
N PHE A 20 3.08 -2.66 9.68
CA PHE A 20 2.31 -1.64 10.39
C PHE A 20 2.20 -1.90 11.90
N ALA A 21 2.04 -3.15 12.35
CA ALA A 21 1.96 -3.46 13.77
C ALA A 21 3.27 -3.15 14.52
N ALA A 22 4.42 -3.42 13.90
CA ALA A 22 5.73 -3.06 14.45
C ALA A 22 5.88 -1.53 14.52
N TYR A 23 5.42 -0.81 13.50
CA TYR A 23 5.46 0.66 13.46
C TYR A 23 4.50 1.33 14.44
N MET A 24 3.28 0.82 14.63
CA MET A 24 2.35 1.36 15.63
C MET A 24 2.85 1.14 17.06
N THR A 25 3.62 0.07 17.29
CA THR A 25 4.26 -0.19 18.60
C THR A 25 5.37 0.82 18.85
N ALA A 26 6.19 1.12 17.84
CA ALA A 26 7.22 2.15 17.93
C ALA A 26 6.63 3.57 18.00
N SER A 27 5.62 3.87 17.19
CA SER A 27 4.93 5.16 17.15
C SER A 27 3.97 5.38 18.32
N ALA A 28 3.62 4.36 19.11
CA ALA A 28 2.88 4.57 20.35
C ALA A 28 3.66 5.45 21.36
N SER A 29 4.98 5.56 21.18
CA SER A 29 5.85 6.44 21.96
C SER A 29 6.14 7.79 21.28
N LEU A 30 5.71 7.99 20.03
CA LEU A 30 6.01 9.17 19.20
C LEU A 30 4.70 9.81 18.71
N ASP A 31 4.44 11.08 19.05
CA ASP A 31 3.25 11.84 18.63
C ASP A 31 3.25 12.13 17.11
N SER A 32 2.98 11.11 16.29
CA SER A 32 3.00 11.22 14.83
C SER A 32 1.80 10.54 14.16
N VAL A 33 1.13 11.29 13.29
CA VAL A 33 -0.01 10.82 12.47
C VAL A 33 0.45 10.08 11.21
N LEU A 34 1.74 10.16 10.87
CA LEU A 34 2.30 9.62 9.62
C LEU A 34 2.08 8.10 9.43
N PRO A 35 2.23 7.24 10.46
CA PRO A 35 1.92 5.81 10.34
C PRO A 35 0.48 5.54 9.92
N LEU A 36 -0.48 6.33 10.43
CA LEU A 36 -1.89 6.18 10.08
C LEU A 36 -2.15 6.53 8.62
N ILE A 37 -1.52 7.60 8.11
CA ILE A 37 -1.64 7.98 6.69
C ILE A 37 -1.07 6.87 5.80
N SER A 38 0.11 6.35 6.13
CA SER A 38 0.72 5.25 5.40
C SER A 38 -0.17 3.99 5.42
N PHE A 39 -0.76 3.66 6.57
CA PHE A 39 -1.66 2.53 6.72
C PHE A 39 -2.93 2.63 5.88
N TYR A 40 -3.65 3.76 5.96
CA TYR A 40 -4.87 3.95 5.18
C TYR A 40 -4.57 4.02 3.67
N SER A 41 -3.40 4.55 3.30
CA SER A 41 -2.91 4.50 1.92
C SER A 41 -2.68 3.06 1.46
N ALA A 42 -2.01 2.24 2.29
CA ALA A 42 -1.77 0.83 2.00
C ALA A 42 -3.07 0.03 1.85
N LEU A 43 -4.01 0.22 2.77
CA LEU A 43 -5.34 -0.39 2.70
C LEU A 43 -6.08 -0.01 1.42
N THR A 44 -6.06 1.28 1.06
CA THR A 44 -6.75 1.75 -0.15
C THR A 44 -6.08 1.23 -1.43
N ILE A 45 -4.76 1.12 -1.44
CA ILE A 45 -4.01 0.51 -2.54
C ILE A 45 -4.35 -0.98 -2.65
N PHE A 46 -4.25 -1.73 -1.55
CA PHE A 46 -4.53 -3.16 -1.51
C PHE A 46 -5.97 -3.45 -1.95
N GLY A 47 -6.93 -2.77 -1.34
CA GLY A 47 -8.35 -3.08 -1.45
C GLY A 47 -9.06 -2.56 -2.68
N PHE A 48 -8.59 -1.45 -3.26
CA PHE A 48 -9.29 -0.80 -4.37
C PHE A 48 -8.37 -0.48 -5.55
N LEU A 49 -7.28 0.26 -5.31
CA LEU A 49 -6.49 0.78 -6.44
C LEU A 49 -5.65 -0.28 -7.16
N SER A 50 -5.36 -1.41 -6.50
CA SER A 50 -4.65 -2.55 -7.09
C SER A 50 -5.37 -3.13 -8.32
N TRP A 51 -6.70 -3.03 -8.38
CA TRP A 51 -7.52 -3.57 -9.48
C TRP A 51 -8.37 -2.52 -10.20
N PHE A 52 -8.59 -1.33 -9.61
CA PHE A 52 -9.44 -0.29 -10.20
C PHE A 52 -8.97 0.15 -11.59
N HIS A 53 -7.66 0.13 -11.83
CA HIS A 53 -7.06 0.44 -13.14
C HIS A 53 -7.45 -0.57 -14.25
N PHE A 54 -8.07 -1.71 -13.93
CA PHE A 54 -8.69 -2.60 -14.92
C PHE A 54 -10.01 -2.06 -15.49
N PHE A 55 -10.72 -1.22 -14.74
CA PHE A 55 -12.00 -0.63 -15.12
C PHE A 55 -11.84 0.79 -15.65
N LYS A 56 -10.98 1.59 -15.00
CA LYS A 56 -10.67 2.97 -15.40
C LYS A 56 -9.15 3.14 -15.46
N PRO A 57 -8.49 2.81 -16.58
CA PRO A 57 -7.02 2.77 -16.66
C PRO A 57 -6.33 4.09 -16.31
N LYS A 58 -6.74 5.21 -16.89
CA LYS A 58 -6.12 6.53 -16.65
C LYS A 58 -6.35 7.02 -15.22
N LEU A 59 -7.59 6.99 -14.75
CA LEU A 59 -7.92 7.44 -13.39
C LEU A 59 -7.27 6.53 -12.34
N GLY A 60 -7.31 5.21 -12.54
CA GLY A 60 -6.65 4.25 -11.66
C GLY A 60 -5.13 4.44 -11.63
N ALA A 61 -4.49 4.73 -12.76
CA ALA A 61 -3.05 5.04 -12.79
C ALA A 61 -2.70 6.28 -11.97
N ILE A 62 -3.46 7.36 -12.13
CA ILE A 62 -3.26 8.61 -11.38
C ILE A 62 -3.44 8.38 -9.88
N LEU A 63 -4.57 7.79 -9.47
CA LEU A 63 -4.87 7.54 -8.07
C LEU A 63 -3.86 6.58 -7.42
N LEU A 64 -3.49 5.50 -8.12
CA LEU A 64 -2.50 4.54 -7.63
C LEU A 64 -1.14 5.22 -7.44
N THR A 65 -0.71 6.05 -8.39
CA THR A 65 0.55 6.80 -8.28
C THR A 65 0.53 7.74 -7.07
N ILE A 66 -0.53 8.52 -6.90
CA ILE A 66 -0.65 9.47 -5.79
C ILE A 66 -0.59 8.74 -4.45
N LEU A 67 -1.39 7.68 -4.26
CA LEU A 67 -1.38 6.95 -2.98
C LEU A 67 -0.07 6.18 -2.76
N THR A 68 0.55 5.63 -3.80
CA THR A 68 1.87 4.97 -3.65
C THR A 68 2.93 5.96 -3.20
N VAL A 69 2.96 7.16 -3.78
CA VAL A 69 3.89 8.23 -3.38
C VAL A 69 3.61 8.70 -1.95
N MET A 70 2.34 8.94 -1.62
CA MET A 70 1.94 9.37 -0.27
C MET A 70 2.29 8.31 0.78
N MET A 71 1.99 7.04 0.52
CA MET A 71 2.36 5.92 1.38
C MET A 71 3.87 5.85 1.59
N PHE A 72 4.67 6.01 0.54
CA PHE A 72 6.13 5.97 0.65
C PHE A 72 6.70 7.13 1.46
N PHE A 73 6.22 8.37 1.26
CA PHE A 73 6.71 9.52 2.02
C PHE A 73 6.22 9.56 3.46
N THR A 74 5.11 8.91 3.76
CA THR A 74 4.59 8.75 5.13
C THR A 74 5.06 7.45 5.79
N TRP A 75 5.91 6.69 5.10
CA TRP A 75 6.44 5.40 5.56
C TRP A 75 7.34 5.61 6.79
N PRO A 76 6.95 5.10 7.97
CA PRO A 76 7.50 5.54 9.25
C PRO A 76 8.80 4.82 9.65
N ILE A 77 9.73 4.56 8.72
CA ILE A 77 10.98 3.87 9.11
C ILE A 77 11.85 4.75 10.02
N PHE A 78 11.84 6.07 9.82
CA PHE A 78 12.53 7.00 10.71
C PHE A 78 11.98 6.94 12.16
N LEU A 79 10.69 6.62 12.35
CA LEU A 79 10.11 6.44 13.69
C LEU A 79 10.64 5.20 14.41
N LEU A 80 11.10 4.16 13.68
CA LEU A 80 11.80 3.04 14.32
C LEU A 80 13.19 3.44 14.82
N ILE A 81 13.90 4.29 14.07
CA ILE A 81 15.21 4.80 14.48
C ILE A 81 15.07 5.62 15.77
N ASP A 82 14.06 6.50 15.82
CA ASP A 82 13.77 7.33 16.99
C ASP A 82 13.31 6.49 18.20
N TYR A 83 12.49 5.45 17.98
CA TYR A 83 12.00 4.58 19.06
C TYR A 83 13.12 3.81 19.78
N PHE A 84 14.11 3.34 19.02
CA PHE A 84 15.26 2.61 19.55
C PHE A 84 16.44 3.55 19.89
N ASP A 85 16.20 4.86 20.03
CA ASP A 85 17.19 5.85 20.45
C ASP A 85 18.47 5.85 19.58
N GLY A 86 18.32 5.55 18.29
CA GLY A 86 19.41 5.45 17.32
C GLY A 86 20.15 4.11 17.25
N ASP A 87 19.88 3.16 18.17
CA ASP A 87 20.49 1.81 18.13
C ASP A 87 19.87 0.91 17.06
N TYR A 88 18.77 1.33 16.45
CA TYR A 88 18.19 0.64 15.32
C TYR A 88 18.92 1.01 14.03
N THR A 89 19.68 0.05 13.50
CA THR A 89 20.14 0.08 12.12
C THR A 89 19.10 -0.59 11.23
N PRO A 90 18.31 0.20 10.51
CA PRO A 90 17.19 -0.31 9.76
C PRO A 90 17.71 -1.10 8.56
N ALA A 91 17.20 -2.32 8.37
CA ALA A 91 17.75 -3.21 7.36
C ALA A 91 17.46 -2.68 5.96
N ILE A 92 18.36 -2.95 5.00
CA ILE A 92 18.18 -2.55 3.59
C ILE A 92 16.80 -2.97 3.06
N ILE A 93 16.31 -4.12 3.54
CA ILE A 93 15.01 -4.67 3.17
C ILE A 93 13.84 -3.74 3.51
N GLU A 94 13.93 -2.91 4.57
CA GLU A 94 12.85 -2.03 5.02
C GLU A 94 12.68 -0.79 4.16
N TYR A 95 13.72 -0.38 3.42
CA TYR A 95 13.71 0.76 2.51
C TYR A 95 13.67 0.32 1.05
N ALA A 96 14.57 -0.59 0.68
CA ALA A 96 14.82 -0.96 -0.70
C ALA A 96 13.65 -1.73 -1.28
N ILE A 97 12.99 -2.60 -0.50
CA ILE A 97 11.81 -3.35 -0.96
C ILE A 97 10.64 -2.38 -1.22
N PRO A 98 10.19 -1.54 -0.27
CA PRO A 98 9.14 -0.57 -0.54
C PRO A 98 9.45 0.37 -1.69
N LEU A 99 10.70 0.84 -1.80
CA LEU A 99 11.14 1.71 -2.89
C LEU A 99 11.06 1.01 -4.25
N LEU A 100 11.63 -0.20 -4.35
CA LEU A 100 11.63 -1.01 -5.56
C LEU A 100 10.20 -1.30 -6.02
N PHE A 101 9.34 -1.75 -5.11
CA PHE A 101 7.96 -2.06 -5.45
C PHE A 101 7.14 -0.81 -5.76
N SER A 102 7.39 0.32 -5.09
CA SER A 102 6.76 1.61 -5.44
C SER A 102 7.13 2.03 -6.86
N PHE A 103 8.41 1.95 -7.21
CA PHE A 103 8.89 2.23 -8.55
C PHE A 103 8.26 1.27 -9.59
N LEU A 104 8.25 -0.04 -9.31
CA LEU A 104 7.66 -1.04 -10.20
C LEU A 104 6.15 -0.83 -10.38
N THR A 105 5.42 -0.50 -9.32
CA THR A 105 3.97 -0.23 -9.38
C THR A 105 3.69 1.00 -10.22
N ILE A 106 4.40 2.11 -9.99
CA ILE A 106 4.24 3.34 -10.78
C ILE A 106 4.64 3.09 -12.25
N PHE A 107 5.83 2.54 -12.49
CA PHE A 107 6.30 2.25 -13.84
C PHE A 107 5.33 1.33 -14.59
N SER A 108 4.90 0.24 -13.95
CA SER A 108 4.01 -0.74 -14.60
C SER A 108 2.63 -0.17 -14.89
N VAL A 109 2.05 0.67 -14.01
CA VAL A 109 0.70 1.21 -14.24
C VAL A 109 0.69 2.16 -15.42
N TRP A 110 1.71 3.01 -15.57
CA TRP A 110 1.84 3.94 -16.69
C TRP A 110 2.22 3.23 -18.00
N TRP A 111 3.05 2.21 -17.94
CA TRP A 111 3.40 1.40 -19.11
C TRP A 111 2.24 0.49 -19.57
N SER A 112 1.34 0.11 -18.66
CA SER A 112 0.21 -0.79 -18.97
C SER A 112 -1.04 -0.09 -19.53
N GLN A 113 -0.99 1.21 -19.83
CA GLN A 113 -2.17 1.97 -20.29
C GLN A 113 -2.78 1.48 -21.62
N LYS A 114 -2.09 0.60 -22.36
CA LYS A 114 -2.70 -0.08 -23.52
C LYS A 114 -3.84 -0.99 -23.07
N GLU A 115 -4.94 -0.97 -23.81
CA GLU A 115 -6.12 -1.80 -23.56
C GLU A 115 -5.82 -3.29 -23.79
N MET A 116 -5.23 -3.94 -22.78
CA MET A 116 -5.43 -5.38 -22.61
C MET A 116 -6.88 -5.59 -22.19
N ASP A 117 -7.62 -6.32 -23.02
CA ASP A 117 -9.01 -6.65 -22.80
C ASP A 117 -9.10 -7.87 -21.86
N ILE A 118 -9.10 -7.58 -20.56
CA ILE A 118 -9.28 -8.61 -19.53
C ILE A 118 -10.78 -8.90 -19.41
N ASN A 119 -11.15 -10.18 -19.40
CA ASN A 119 -12.54 -10.60 -19.23
C ASN A 119 -13.15 -10.00 -17.94
N ARG A 120 -14.39 -9.49 -18.04
CA ARG A 120 -15.14 -8.89 -16.92
C ARG A 120 -15.17 -9.78 -15.67
N TYR A 121 -15.35 -11.08 -15.82
CA TYR A 121 -15.38 -12.01 -14.68
C TYR A 121 -14.03 -12.10 -13.97
N VAL A 122 -12.94 -12.06 -14.74
CA VAL A 122 -11.57 -12.06 -14.18
C VAL A 122 -11.31 -10.77 -13.42
N LYS A 123 -11.75 -9.61 -13.93
CA LYS A 123 -11.63 -8.32 -13.20
C LYS A 123 -12.33 -8.37 -11.84
N LEU A 124 -13.53 -8.95 -11.79
CA LEU A 124 -14.30 -9.09 -10.55
C LEU A 124 -13.63 -10.07 -9.58
N LEU A 125 -13.16 -11.22 -10.08
CA LEU A 125 -12.49 -12.23 -9.27
C LEU A 125 -11.20 -11.69 -8.64
N LEU A 126 -10.46 -10.82 -9.34
CA LEU A 126 -9.28 -10.14 -8.81
C LEU A 126 -9.62 -8.99 -7.84
N ALA A 127 -10.82 -8.42 -7.93
CA ALA A 127 -11.24 -7.30 -7.08
C ALA A 127 -11.80 -7.73 -5.72
N ILE A 128 -12.55 -8.83 -5.70
CA ILE A 128 -13.32 -9.25 -4.51
C ILE A 128 -12.42 -9.59 -3.31
N PRO A 129 -11.38 -10.44 -3.42
CA PRO A 129 -10.59 -10.82 -2.26
C PRO A 129 -9.86 -9.64 -1.61
N PRO A 130 -9.13 -8.78 -2.35
CA PRO A 130 -8.45 -7.63 -1.74
C PRO A 130 -9.43 -6.65 -1.09
N LEU A 131 -10.60 -6.42 -1.72
CA LEU A 131 -11.62 -5.52 -1.18
C LEU A 131 -12.19 -6.04 0.14
N LEU A 132 -12.57 -7.33 0.20
CA LEU A 132 -13.13 -7.94 1.42
C LEU A 132 -12.12 -7.92 2.57
N LEU A 133 -10.86 -8.27 2.30
CA LEU A 133 -9.81 -8.23 3.31
C LEU A 133 -9.59 -6.81 3.83
N THR A 134 -9.59 -5.81 2.94
CA THR A 134 -9.43 -4.40 3.32
C THR A 134 -10.59 -3.91 4.18
N LEU A 135 -11.83 -4.25 3.82
CA LEU A 135 -13.00 -3.88 4.62
C LEU A 135 -12.97 -4.53 6.01
N TYR A 136 -12.59 -5.80 6.09
CA TYR A 136 -12.49 -6.51 7.36
C TYR A 136 -11.41 -5.91 8.25
N PHE A 137 -10.16 -5.85 7.77
CA PHE A 137 -9.03 -5.37 8.57
C PHE A 137 -9.06 -3.87 8.82
N GLY A 138 -9.37 -3.06 7.80
CA GLY A 138 -9.49 -1.62 7.92
C GLY A 138 -10.68 -1.20 8.78
N GLY A 139 -11.82 -1.87 8.64
CA GLY A 139 -13.01 -1.64 9.46
C GLY A 139 -12.77 -2.01 10.92
N TYR A 140 -12.22 -3.22 11.18
CA TYR A 140 -11.87 -3.66 12.53
C TYR A 140 -10.88 -2.71 13.21
N PHE A 141 -9.82 -2.30 12.51
CA PHE A 141 -8.83 -1.37 13.04
C PHE A 141 -9.44 0.00 13.39
N THR A 142 -10.23 0.56 12.47
CA THR A 142 -10.85 1.88 12.67
C THR A 142 -11.80 1.87 13.87
N LEU A 143 -12.61 0.82 14.01
CA LEU A 143 -13.48 0.64 15.18
C LEU A 143 -12.68 0.54 16.47
N ARG A 144 -11.53 -0.15 16.47
CA ARG A 144 -10.72 -0.33 17.68
C ARG A 144 -9.99 0.94 18.14
N ILE A 145 -9.62 1.82 17.21
CA ILE A 145 -8.87 3.04 17.54
C ILE A 145 -9.79 4.23 17.82
N PHE A 146 -10.90 4.37 17.10
CA PHE A 146 -11.74 5.58 17.14
C PHE A 146 -13.15 5.39 17.71
N GLY A 147 -13.57 4.15 18.02
CA GLY A 147 -14.87 3.81 18.58
C GLY A 147 -14.76 3.15 19.95
#